data_AF-A0A2S9I3E7-F1
#
_entry.id   AF-A0A2S9I3E7-F1
#
_cell.length_a   1.000
_cell.length_b   1.000
_cell.length_c   1.000
_cell.angle_alpha   90.00
_cell.angle_beta   90.00
_cell.angle_gamma   90.00
#
_symmetry.space_group_name_H-M   'P 1'
#
loop_
_entity.id
_entity.type
_entity.pdbx_description
1 polymer ?
#
loop_
_entity_poly.entity_id
_entity_poly.type
_entity_poly.pdbx_seq_one_letter_code
_entity_poly.pdbx_strand_id
1 'polypeptide(L)'
;MNINEQVKWESDVKLLTRQEKVEGGASGAANTQASQLGNRTQWLKAQIESVRDYREHTFYKTDEDPDGTIAGMAATSEGELFRVSQGPDSDAAFIYYWHKNGEPVEDATLAGAGAVSNLLPLNKSTVFSSGEGYPFADDFHEVSVDSENNIISYWKGMNFVTFLNWLFPSIETDKL
;
A
#
# COMPACT_ATOMS: atom_id res chain seq x y z
N MET A 1 -12.83 5.34 -44.51
CA MET A 1 -14.04 5.66 -43.72
C MET A 1 -14.08 4.66 -42.59
N ASN A 2 -14.07 5.13 -41.34
CA ASN A 2 -13.82 4.29 -40.17
C ASN A 2 -15.01 4.44 -39.20
N ILE A 3 -15.20 3.43 -38.34
CA ILE A 3 -16.11 3.54 -37.20
C ILE A 3 -15.39 4.36 -36.13
N ASN A 4 -16.04 5.40 -35.62
CA ASN A 4 -15.52 6.21 -34.53
C ASN A 4 -16.11 5.71 -33.22
N GLU A 5 -15.31 5.04 -32.42
CA GLU A 5 -15.73 4.49 -31.13
C GLU A 5 -15.89 5.59 -30.09
N GLN A 6 -16.88 5.43 -29.22
CA GLN A 6 -17.14 6.30 -28.08
C GLN A 6 -17.13 5.49 -26.79
N VAL A 7 -16.72 6.11 -25.69
CA VAL A 7 -16.79 5.52 -24.34
C VAL A 7 -18.24 5.50 -23.88
N LYS A 8 -19.03 4.55 -24.39
CA LYS A 8 -20.47 4.47 -24.15
C LYS A 8 -20.93 3.01 -24.10
N TRP A 9 -21.67 2.67 -23.06
CA TRP A 9 -22.39 1.40 -23.03
C TRP A 9 -23.66 1.49 -23.87
N GLU A 10 -23.74 0.70 -24.94
CA GLU A 10 -24.97 0.51 -25.70
C GLU A 10 -25.80 -0.60 -25.04
N SER A 11 -27.07 -0.36 -24.71
CA SER A 11 -27.88 -1.38 -24.00
C SER A 11 -28.24 -2.56 -24.90
N ASP A 12 -28.40 -2.31 -26.20
CA ASP A 12 -28.82 -3.31 -27.19
C ASP A 12 -27.90 -3.31 -28.42
N VAL A 13 -27.92 -4.42 -29.15
CA VAL A 13 -27.30 -4.54 -30.47
C VAL A 13 -28.41 -4.69 -31.49
N LYS A 14 -28.56 -3.71 -32.38
CA LYS A 14 -29.65 -3.67 -33.35
C LYS A 14 -29.49 -4.78 -34.38
N LEU A 15 -30.49 -5.63 -34.57
CA LEU A 15 -30.50 -6.57 -35.70
C LEU A 15 -30.93 -5.87 -36.99
N LEU A 16 -30.32 -6.26 -38.11
CA LEU A 16 -30.81 -5.86 -39.43
C LEU A 16 -32.21 -6.45 -39.64
N THR A 17 -33.14 -5.59 -40.04
CA THR A 17 -34.49 -6.01 -40.42
C THR A 17 -34.59 -6.25 -41.92
N ARG A 18 -35.61 -6.98 -42.37
CA ARG A 18 -35.86 -7.22 -43.80
C ARG A 18 -36.23 -5.95 -44.59
N GLN A 19 -36.64 -4.90 -43.89
CA GLN A 19 -37.02 -3.61 -44.49
C GLN A 19 -35.81 -2.71 -44.70
N GLU A 20 -34.69 -3.00 -44.04
CA GLU A 20 -33.47 -2.23 -44.14
C GLU A 20 -32.57 -2.74 -45.25
N LYS A 21 -32.01 -1.80 -46.00
CA LYS A 21 -31.04 -2.11 -47.04
C LYS A 21 -29.70 -2.42 -46.40
N VAL A 22 -29.08 -3.52 -46.81
CA VAL A 22 -27.71 -3.87 -46.43
C VAL A 22 -26.75 -3.01 -47.24
N GLU A 23 -26.55 -1.78 -46.79
CA GLU A 23 -25.60 -0.84 -47.38
C GLU A 23 -24.48 -0.50 -46.40
N GLY A 24 -23.28 -0.34 -46.95
CA GLY A 24 -22.11 0.11 -46.21
C GLY A 24 -22.12 1.63 -46.00
N GLY A 25 -20.96 2.17 -45.63
CA GLY A 25 -20.82 3.58 -45.29
C GLY A 25 -21.03 3.84 -43.78
N ALA A 26 -20.62 5.03 -43.32
CA ALA A 26 -20.56 5.35 -41.89
C ALA A 26 -21.93 5.27 -41.19
N SER A 27 -22.99 5.59 -41.92
CA SER A 27 -24.38 5.54 -41.46
C SER A 27 -25.17 4.35 -42.04
N GLY A 28 -24.49 3.43 -42.75
CA GLY A 28 -25.14 2.27 -43.33
C GLY A 28 -25.72 1.35 -42.26
N ALA A 29 -26.93 0.82 -42.49
CA ALA A 29 -27.60 -0.04 -41.52
C ALA A 29 -26.75 -1.25 -41.13
N ALA A 30 -25.92 -1.76 -42.05
CA ALA A 30 -25.00 -2.86 -41.82
C ALA A 30 -23.89 -2.55 -40.78
N ASN A 31 -23.50 -1.28 -40.65
CA ASN A 31 -22.42 -0.85 -39.75
C ASN A 31 -22.92 -0.36 -38.38
N THR A 32 -24.23 -0.32 -38.15
CA THR A 32 -24.81 0.09 -36.86
C THR A 32 -24.37 -0.85 -35.73
N GLN A 33 -24.45 -2.17 -35.98
CA GLN A 33 -24.01 -3.19 -35.02
C GLN A 33 -22.53 -3.04 -34.65
N ALA A 34 -21.68 -2.90 -35.68
CA ALA A 34 -20.25 -2.75 -35.48
C ALA A 34 -19.92 -1.49 -34.67
N SER A 35 -20.62 -0.39 -34.91
CA SER A 35 -20.48 0.84 -34.11
C SER A 35 -20.92 0.64 -32.66
N GLN A 36 -22.03 -0.07 -32.43
CA GLN A 36 -22.51 -0.36 -31.08
C GLN A 36 -21.54 -1.26 -30.29
N LEU A 37 -21.00 -2.28 -30.95
CA LEU A 37 -20.00 -3.18 -30.37
C LEU A 37 -18.66 -2.47 -30.14
N GLY A 38 -18.24 -1.59 -31.05
CA GLY A 38 -17.07 -0.73 -30.88
C GLY A 38 -17.22 0.16 -29.64
N ASN A 39 -18.36 0.83 -29.48
CA ASN A 39 -18.63 1.67 -28.31
C ASN A 39 -18.57 0.88 -26.98
N ARG A 40 -19.18 -0.31 -26.93
CA ARG A 40 -19.12 -1.19 -25.75
C ARG A 40 -17.68 -1.62 -25.44
N THR A 41 -16.92 -1.95 -26.48
CA THR A 41 -15.51 -2.38 -26.34
C THR A 41 -14.66 -1.23 -25.79
N GLN A 42 -14.83 -0.02 -26.32
CA GLN A 42 -14.13 1.16 -25.83
C GLN A 42 -14.55 1.54 -24.40
N TRP A 43 -15.82 1.38 -24.03
CA TRP A 43 -16.27 1.55 -22.65
C TRP A 43 -15.62 0.53 -21.71
N LEU A 44 -15.62 -0.77 -22.07
CA LEU A 44 -14.99 -1.82 -21.28
C LEU A 44 -13.49 -1.60 -21.12
N LYS A 45 -12.81 -1.20 -22.20
CA LYS A 45 -11.40 -0.82 -22.16
C LYS A 45 -11.16 0.30 -21.14
N ALA A 46 -11.96 1.37 -21.18
CA ALA A 46 -11.86 2.46 -20.23
C ALA A 46 -12.11 2.00 -18.78
N GLN A 47 -13.08 1.10 -18.55
CA GLN A 47 -13.30 0.52 -17.22
C GLN A 47 -12.10 -0.31 -16.74
N ILE A 48 -11.58 -1.21 -17.56
CA ILE A 48 -10.40 -2.03 -17.22
C ILE A 48 -9.18 -1.15 -16.95
N GLU A 49 -8.97 -0.12 -17.76
CA GLU A 49 -7.89 0.85 -17.58
C GLU A 49 -8.10 1.74 -16.34
N SER A 50 -9.33 1.88 -15.84
CA SER A 50 -9.61 2.60 -14.58
C SER A 50 -9.43 1.74 -13.33
N VAL A 51 -9.47 0.41 -13.44
CA VAL A 51 -9.24 -0.54 -12.33
C VAL A 51 -7.74 -0.66 -11.96
N ARG A 52 -6.91 0.31 -12.38
CA ARG A 52 -5.45 0.35 -12.14
C ARG A 52 -5.04 0.27 -10.66
N ASP A 53 -5.94 0.60 -9.73
CA ASP A 53 -5.68 0.55 -8.29
C ASP A 53 -5.29 -0.85 -7.76
N TYR A 54 -5.64 -1.93 -8.46
CA TYR A 54 -5.24 -3.30 -8.08
C TYR A 54 -3.84 -3.70 -8.57
N ARG A 55 -3.23 -2.92 -9.45
CA ARG A 55 -1.83 -3.13 -9.86
C ARG A 55 -0.96 -2.27 -8.98
N GLU A 56 -0.76 -2.69 -7.74
CA GLU A 56 0.41 -2.23 -7.00
C GLU A 56 1.64 -2.70 -7.79
N HIS A 57 2.14 -1.84 -8.67
CA HIS A 57 3.30 -2.09 -9.52
C HIS A 57 4.50 -2.33 -8.60
N THR A 58 4.73 -3.60 -8.29
CA THR A 58 5.73 -4.05 -7.33
C THR A 58 6.93 -4.53 -8.11
N PHE A 59 8.05 -3.81 -7.95
CA PHE A 59 9.32 -4.13 -8.58
C PHE A 59 10.30 -4.66 -7.54
N TYR A 60 11.38 -5.26 -8.05
CA TYR A 60 12.41 -5.91 -7.25
C TYR A 60 13.76 -5.39 -7.71
N LYS A 61 14.69 -5.27 -6.75
CA LYS A 61 16.08 -4.92 -7.03
C LYS A 61 16.75 -6.04 -7.82
N THR A 62 17.56 -5.69 -8.81
CA THR A 62 18.46 -6.60 -9.53
C THR A 62 19.85 -6.01 -9.60
N ASP A 63 20.84 -6.77 -10.09
CA ASP A 63 22.21 -6.25 -10.24
C ASP A 63 22.27 -5.07 -11.23
N GLU A 64 21.39 -5.07 -12.25
CA GLU A 64 21.27 -4.00 -13.23
C GLU A 64 20.34 -2.84 -12.80
N ASP A 65 19.52 -3.06 -11.77
CA ASP A 65 18.57 -2.09 -11.20
C ASP A 65 18.58 -2.20 -9.66
N PRO A 66 19.66 -1.72 -9.00
CA PRO A 66 19.93 -2.01 -7.58
C PRO A 66 18.94 -1.37 -6.61
N ASP A 67 18.16 -0.37 -7.06
CA ASP A 67 17.08 0.25 -6.28
C ASP A 67 15.68 -0.04 -6.85
N GLY A 68 15.59 -0.82 -7.95
CA GLY A 68 14.33 -1.23 -8.59
C GLY A 68 13.56 -0.09 -9.27
N THR A 69 14.15 1.12 -9.33
CA THR A 69 13.47 2.31 -9.84
C THR A 69 13.53 2.40 -11.36
N ILE A 70 14.52 1.80 -12.02
CA ILE A 70 14.62 1.81 -13.50
C ILE A 70 13.43 1.06 -14.09
N ALA A 71 13.15 -0.14 -13.61
CA ALA A 71 12.00 -0.93 -14.01
C ALA A 71 10.67 -0.24 -13.64
N GLY A 72 10.63 0.39 -12.47
CA GLY A 72 9.47 1.14 -12.00
C GLY A 72 9.11 2.33 -12.87
N MET A 73 10.10 3.14 -13.23
CA MET A 73 9.96 4.31 -14.09
C MET A 73 9.61 3.92 -15.53
N ALA A 74 10.15 2.82 -16.04
CA ALA A 74 9.82 2.32 -17.38
C ALA A 74 8.39 1.79 -17.51
N ALA A 75 7.80 1.31 -16.41
CA ALA A 75 6.49 0.68 -16.38
C ALA A 75 5.35 1.59 -15.88
N THR A 76 5.67 2.80 -15.42
CA THR A 76 4.71 3.80 -14.95
C THR A 76 4.76 5.07 -15.80
N SER A 77 3.65 5.81 -15.81
CA SER A 77 3.55 7.13 -16.44
C SER A 77 3.62 8.24 -15.39
N GLU A 78 3.92 9.46 -15.84
CA GLU A 78 3.88 10.67 -15.02
C GLU A 78 2.59 10.74 -14.18
N GLY A 79 2.74 10.96 -12.87
CA GLY A 79 1.64 11.03 -11.92
C GLY A 79 1.31 9.69 -11.24
N GLU A 80 1.81 8.55 -11.75
CA GLU A 80 1.53 7.24 -11.18
C GLU A 80 2.50 6.87 -10.05
N LEU A 81 2.00 6.07 -9.10
CA LEU A 81 2.80 5.48 -8.04
C LEU A 81 3.26 4.07 -8.45
N PHE A 82 4.47 3.70 -8.03
CA PHE A 82 4.93 2.32 -7.96
C PHE A 82 5.63 2.05 -6.64
N ARG A 83 5.92 0.79 -6.35
CA ARG A 83 6.67 0.42 -5.16
C ARG A 83 7.78 -0.58 -5.46
N VAL A 84 8.85 -0.51 -4.68
CA VAL A 84 9.97 -1.46 -4.76
C VAL A 84 10.07 -2.25 -3.47
N SER A 85 10.06 -3.58 -3.59
CA SER A 85 10.33 -4.51 -2.48
C SER A 85 11.80 -4.43 -2.07
N GLN A 86 12.06 -4.26 -0.77
CA GLN A 86 13.41 -4.05 -0.27
C GLN A 86 14.10 -5.33 0.23
N GLY A 87 13.34 -6.42 0.43
CA GLY A 87 13.84 -7.69 0.94
C GLY A 87 13.62 -7.88 2.46
N PRO A 88 13.89 -9.09 2.97
CA PRO A 88 13.54 -9.51 4.33
C PRO A 88 14.35 -8.80 5.44
N ASP A 89 15.59 -8.42 5.15
CA ASP A 89 16.51 -7.82 6.13
C ASP A 89 16.48 -6.28 6.13
N SER A 90 15.57 -5.67 5.36
CA SER A 90 15.44 -4.21 5.29
C SER A 90 14.48 -3.66 6.34
N ASP A 91 14.78 -2.45 6.82
CA ASP A 91 13.90 -1.69 7.71
C ASP A 91 12.61 -1.23 7.01
N ALA A 92 12.59 -1.17 5.68
CA ALA A 92 11.38 -0.94 4.89
C ALA A 92 10.96 -2.24 4.20
N ALA A 93 9.68 -2.59 4.20
CA ALA A 93 9.13 -3.67 3.37
C ALA A 93 9.04 -3.22 1.91
N PHE A 94 8.51 -2.01 1.72
CA PHE A 94 8.33 -1.36 0.43
C PHE A 94 8.70 0.11 0.53
N ILE A 95 9.33 0.63 -0.51
CA ILE A 95 9.45 2.06 -0.76
C ILE A 95 8.51 2.41 -1.90
N TYR A 96 7.64 3.39 -1.69
CA TYR A 96 6.72 3.92 -2.68
C TYR A 96 7.38 5.11 -3.38
N TYR A 97 7.33 5.10 -4.70
CA TYR A 97 7.85 6.15 -5.56
C TYR A 97 6.74 6.73 -6.41
N TRP A 98 6.73 8.05 -6.52
CA TRP A 98 5.91 8.84 -7.41
C TRP A 98 6.71 9.19 -8.67
N HIS A 99 6.25 8.71 -9.83
CA HIS A 99 6.82 9.10 -11.11
C HIS A 99 6.48 10.57 -11.36
N LYS A 100 7.43 11.46 -11.11
CA LYS A 100 7.22 12.91 -11.17
C LYS A 100 8.34 13.60 -11.91
N ASN A 101 7.98 14.38 -12.93
CA ASN A 101 8.89 15.07 -13.83
C ASN A 101 9.95 14.13 -14.45
N GLY A 102 9.57 12.88 -14.75
CA GLY A 102 10.50 11.87 -15.26
C GLY A 102 11.51 11.33 -14.24
N GLU A 103 11.30 11.58 -12.94
CA GLU A 103 12.14 11.07 -11.85
C GLU A 103 11.30 10.23 -10.85
N PRO A 104 11.89 9.19 -10.23
CA PRO A 104 11.25 8.45 -9.17
C PRO A 104 11.39 9.20 -7.84
N VAL A 105 10.36 9.95 -7.44
CA VAL A 105 10.37 10.69 -6.18
C VAL A 105 9.84 9.78 -5.06
N GLU A 106 10.63 9.50 -4.04
CA GLU A 106 10.16 8.75 -2.87
C GLU A 106 8.99 9.49 -2.20
N ASP A 107 7.86 8.79 -2.02
CA ASP A 107 6.62 9.34 -1.47
C ASP A 107 6.36 8.83 -0.04
N ALA A 108 6.49 7.53 0.17
CA ALA A 108 6.25 6.88 1.44
C ALA A 108 7.04 5.58 1.59
N THR A 109 7.22 5.14 2.83
CA THR A 109 7.82 3.84 3.15
C THR A 109 6.90 3.03 4.06
N LEU A 110 6.82 1.73 3.81
CA LEU A 110 6.15 0.78 4.70
C LEU A 110 7.21 0.11 5.58
N ALA A 111 6.99 0.08 6.90
CA ALA A 111 7.88 -0.59 7.82
C ALA A 111 8.07 -2.08 7.46
N GLY A 112 9.33 -2.51 7.44
CA GLY A 112 9.76 -3.88 7.21
C GLY A 112 9.62 -4.76 8.45
N ALA A 113 9.70 -6.08 8.26
CA ALA A 113 9.69 -7.02 9.36
C ALA A 113 10.87 -6.77 10.33
N GLY A 114 12.05 -6.40 9.81
CA GLY A 114 13.20 -5.98 10.61
C GLY A 114 12.87 -4.79 11.53
N ALA A 115 12.30 -3.72 10.99
CA ALA A 115 11.90 -2.55 11.78
C ALA A 115 10.87 -2.87 12.86
N VAL A 116 9.89 -3.74 12.58
CA VAL A 116 8.90 -4.17 13.59
C VAL A 116 9.51 -5.12 14.62
N SER A 117 10.42 -6.00 14.20
CA SER A 117 11.14 -6.92 15.10
C SER A 117 12.02 -6.18 16.12
N ASN A 118 12.40 -4.94 15.83
CA ASN A 118 13.10 -4.01 16.73
C ASN A 118 12.15 -3.19 17.63
N LEU A 119 10.84 -3.26 17.43
CA LEU A 119 9.81 -2.76 18.38
C LEU A 119 9.33 -3.85 19.34
N LEU A 120 9.27 -5.11 18.88
CA LEU A 120 9.08 -6.30 19.72
C LEU A 120 10.11 -6.52 20.85
N PRO A 121 11.34 -5.96 20.84
CA PRO A 121 12.27 -5.98 21.95
C PRO A 121 11.87 -4.98 23.03
N LEU A 122 10.69 -4.35 23.05
CA LEU A 122 10.17 -3.85 24.34
C LEU A 122 9.78 -5.03 25.28
N ASN A 123 10.65 -6.03 25.37
CA ASN A 123 10.58 -7.24 26.18
C ASN A 123 11.86 -7.35 27.02
N LYS A 124 11.83 -8.26 28.00
CA LYS A 124 12.74 -8.41 29.16
C LYS A 124 14.26 -8.34 28.89
N SER A 125 14.72 -8.44 27.64
CA SER A 125 16.15 -8.46 27.27
C SER A 125 16.69 -7.13 26.73
N THR A 126 15.82 -6.13 26.49
CA THR A 126 16.28 -4.84 25.98
C THR A 126 16.80 -3.97 27.09
N VAL A 127 18.11 -3.91 27.15
CA VAL A 127 18.85 -2.91 27.88
C VAL A 127 18.85 -1.65 27.00
N PHE A 128 18.13 -0.62 27.43
CA PHE A 128 18.41 0.71 26.90
C PHE A 128 19.86 1.02 27.26
N SER A 129 20.71 1.27 26.26
CA SER A 129 22.00 1.87 26.58
C SER A 129 21.69 3.22 27.22
N SER A 130 22.05 3.38 28.49
CA SER A 130 22.12 4.67 29.14
C SER A 130 23.27 5.48 28.50
N GLY A 131 23.14 5.80 27.22
CA GLY A 131 23.91 6.85 26.60
C GLY A 131 23.39 8.18 27.13
N GLU A 132 24.28 9.14 27.37
CA GLU A 132 23.88 10.52 27.65
C GLU A 132 22.85 10.98 26.60
N GLY A 133 21.61 11.23 27.02
CA GLY A 133 20.57 11.78 26.15
C GLY A 133 19.20 11.11 26.16
N TYR A 134 18.98 9.99 26.86
CA TYR A 134 17.66 9.35 26.96
C TYR A 134 17.05 9.45 28.37
N PRO A 135 16.33 10.54 28.70
CA PRO A 135 15.85 10.84 30.06
C PRO A 135 14.70 9.96 30.57
N PHE A 136 14.30 8.92 29.83
CA PHE A 136 13.16 8.04 30.16
C PHE A 136 13.57 6.58 30.42
N ALA A 137 14.84 6.23 30.24
CA ALA A 137 15.38 4.90 30.54
C ALA A 137 16.08 4.92 31.91
N ASP A 138 15.32 5.08 32.98
CA ASP A 138 15.87 4.82 34.32
C ASP A 138 15.94 3.32 34.57
N ASP A 139 17.03 2.84 35.16
CA ASP A 139 17.21 1.43 35.49
C ASP A 139 16.13 0.94 36.46
N PHE A 140 15.47 -0.18 36.11
CA PHE A 140 14.49 -0.85 36.97
C PHE A 140 15.20 -1.83 37.90
N HIS A 141 14.78 -1.87 39.17
CA HIS A 141 15.37 -2.78 40.15
C HIS A 141 14.82 -4.20 39.99
N GLU A 142 13.54 -4.35 39.64
CA GLU A 142 12.89 -5.65 39.44
C GLU A 142 11.68 -5.51 38.50
N VAL A 143 11.40 -6.54 37.69
CA VAL A 143 10.27 -6.59 36.73
C VAL A 143 9.58 -7.94 36.84
N SER A 144 8.25 -7.96 36.92
CA SER A 144 7.42 -9.18 36.87
C SER A 144 6.64 -9.27 35.56
N VAL A 145 6.47 -10.49 35.07
CA VAL A 145 5.80 -10.82 33.80
C VAL A 145 4.74 -11.92 33.96
N ASP A 146 3.77 -11.98 33.07
CA ASP A 146 2.78 -13.07 32.99
C ASP A 146 3.31 -14.32 32.23
N SER A 147 2.44 -15.32 32.02
CA SER A 147 2.78 -16.55 31.30
C SER A 147 3.06 -16.37 29.81
N GLU A 148 2.66 -15.23 29.24
CA GLU A 148 2.90 -14.84 27.84
C GLU A 148 4.08 -13.85 27.74
N ASN A 149 4.77 -13.59 28.86
CA ASN A 149 5.92 -12.72 28.98
C ASN A 149 5.61 -11.21 28.84
N ASN A 150 4.35 -10.80 29.07
CA ASN A 150 3.97 -9.39 29.14
C ASN A 150 4.34 -8.80 30.51
N ILE A 151 4.80 -7.55 30.54
CA ILE A 151 5.12 -6.86 31.81
C ILE A 151 3.84 -6.55 32.58
N ILE A 152 3.75 -7.05 33.81
CA ILE A 152 2.61 -6.83 34.70
C ILE A 152 2.92 -5.87 35.86
N SER A 153 4.19 -5.76 36.26
CA SER A 153 4.65 -4.77 37.25
C SER A 153 6.17 -4.58 37.25
N TYR A 154 6.64 -3.50 37.85
CA TYR A 154 8.05 -3.26 38.10
C TYR A 154 8.29 -2.45 39.38
N TRP A 155 9.53 -2.53 39.89
CA TRP A 155 10.05 -1.72 40.99
C TRP A 155 11.07 -0.70 40.50
N LYS A 156 10.90 0.55 40.91
CA LYS A 156 11.88 1.62 40.73
C LYS A 156 12.19 2.25 42.09
N GLY A 157 13.31 1.87 42.69
CA GLY A 157 13.60 2.20 44.08
C GLY A 157 12.52 1.61 45.00
N MET A 158 11.86 2.45 45.80
CA MET A 158 10.77 2.03 46.70
C MET A 158 9.37 2.10 46.05
N ASN A 159 9.28 2.49 44.79
CA ASN A 159 8.00 2.66 44.11
C ASN A 159 7.66 1.39 43.31
N PHE A 160 6.49 0.81 43.61
CA PHE A 160 5.91 -0.30 42.88
C PHE A 160 4.89 0.21 41.88
N VAL A 161 5.01 -0.22 40.62
CA VAL A 161 4.10 0.20 39.55
C VAL A 161 3.54 -1.04 38.87
N THR A 162 2.21 -1.08 38.70
CA THR A 162 1.52 -2.17 38.00
C THR A 162 1.05 -1.75 36.62
N PHE A 163 0.70 -2.71 35.77
CA PHE A 163 0.07 -2.46 34.47
C PHE A 163 -1.24 -1.64 34.59
N LEU A 164 -1.97 -1.80 35.70
CA LEU A 164 -3.18 -1.03 35.97
C LEU A 164 -2.87 0.47 36.13
N ASN A 165 -1.75 0.80 36.77
CA ASN A 165 -1.27 2.19 36.92
C ASN A 165 -0.86 2.81 35.59
N TRP A 166 -0.47 1.98 34.61
CA TRP A 166 -0.12 2.47 33.27
C TRP A 166 -1.35 2.80 32.43
N LEU A 167 -2.35 1.92 32.43
CA LEU A 167 -3.59 2.15 31.69
C LEU A 167 -4.47 3.23 32.34
N PHE A 168 -4.38 3.38 33.67
CA PHE A 168 -5.19 4.33 34.44
C PHE A 168 -4.30 5.13 35.40
N PRO A 169 -3.51 6.09 34.88
CA PRO A 169 -2.53 6.83 35.68
C PRO A 169 -3.12 7.71 36.78
N SER A 170 -4.45 7.90 36.81
CA SER A 170 -5.17 8.65 37.83
C SER A 170 -5.73 7.78 38.97
N ILE A 171 -5.56 6.46 38.92
CA ILE A 171 -5.98 5.54 39.99
C ILE A 171 -4.76 5.22 40.85
N GLU A 172 -4.71 5.77 42.06
CA GLU A 172 -3.70 5.38 43.06
C GLU A 172 -4.05 4.01 43.63
N THR A 173 -3.40 2.95 43.14
CA THR A 173 -3.60 1.57 43.63
C THR A 173 -3.14 1.36 45.06
N ASP A 174 -2.28 2.24 45.56
CA ASP A 174 -1.67 2.19 46.89
C ASP A 174 -2.72 2.45 48.00
N LYS A 175 -3.93 2.86 47.60
CA LYS A 175 -5.07 3.19 48.45
C LYS A 175 -6.25 2.20 48.30
N LEU A 176 -6.10 1.13 47.51
CA LEU A 176 -7.02 0.00 47.45
C LEU A 176 -6.65 -1.06 48.49
#